data_AF-A0A8B8C2F9-F1
#
_entry.id   AF-A0A8B8C2F9-F1
#
_cell.length_a   1.000
_cell.length_b   1.000
_cell.length_c   1.000
_cell.angle_alpha   90.00
_cell.angle_beta   90.00
_cell.angle_gamma   90.00
#
_symmetry.space_group_name_H-M   'P 1'
#
loop_
_entity.id
_entity.type
_entity.pdbx_description
1 polymer ?
#
loop_
_entity_poly.entity_id
_entity_poly.type
_entity_poly.pdbx_seq_one_letter_code
_entity_poly.pdbx_strand_id
1 'polypeptide(L)'
;MATTKDCKQKRKQLKLKAVPQKTKLFRASEPLLSVFMWGINHTINTLNHVNIPVMLMPDDFKAFSKVHVDYHKFQKESMPSHFKFKEYCPIVFRNLRERFGIDDQDYMLTAHSGTSRDFGSKSSILHGS
;
A
#
# COMPACT_ATOMS: atom_id res chain seq x y z
N MET A 1 13.20 -62.61 24.96
CA MET A 1 13.23 -61.25 25.54
C MET A 1 14.00 -60.34 24.59
N ALA A 2 13.30 -59.52 23.80
CA ALA A 2 13.91 -58.60 22.84
C ALA A 2 13.92 -57.18 23.44
N THR A 3 15.10 -56.59 23.60
CA THR A 3 15.28 -55.21 24.07
C THR A 3 15.27 -54.26 22.87
N THR A 4 14.19 -53.51 22.69
CA THR A 4 14.11 -52.40 21.73
C THR A 4 14.87 -51.19 22.26
N LYS A 5 15.94 -50.77 21.58
CA LYS A 5 16.64 -49.50 21.85
C LYS A 5 15.97 -48.39 21.05
N ASP A 6 15.30 -47.48 21.74
CA ASP A 6 14.66 -46.30 21.19
C ASP A 6 15.71 -45.27 20.73
N CYS A 7 15.77 -44.98 19.43
CA CYS A 7 16.68 -43.99 18.86
C CYS A 7 16.01 -42.62 18.80
N LYS A 8 16.32 -41.76 19.78
CA LYS A 8 15.88 -40.35 19.81
C LYS A 8 16.49 -39.57 18.64
N GLN A 9 15.71 -39.41 17.57
CA GLN A 9 16.13 -38.64 16.40
C GLN A 9 15.97 -37.14 16.67
N LYS A 10 17.06 -36.48 17.05
CA LYS A 10 17.14 -35.02 17.18
C LYS A 10 16.93 -34.35 15.82
N ARG A 11 15.72 -33.85 15.57
CA ARG A 11 15.38 -33.03 14.39
C ARG A 11 16.19 -31.72 14.48
N LYS A 12 17.26 -31.62 13.68
CA LYS A 12 18.03 -30.38 13.53
C LYS A 12 17.08 -29.33 12.92
N GLN A 13 16.74 -28.31 13.70
CA GLN A 13 15.98 -27.17 13.18
C GLN A 13 16.85 -26.48 12.13
N LEU A 14 16.52 -26.65 10.85
CA LEU A 14 17.06 -25.83 9.78
C LEU A 14 16.62 -24.40 10.08
N LYS A 15 17.55 -23.59 10.57
CA LYS A 15 17.40 -22.16 10.71
C LYS A 15 17.29 -21.59 9.29
N LEU A 16 16.08 -21.55 8.75
CA LEU A 16 15.73 -20.74 7.60
C LEU A 16 16.12 -19.31 7.95
N LYS A 17 17.24 -18.84 7.40
CA LYS A 17 17.60 -17.43 7.47
C LYS A 17 16.56 -16.72 6.61
N ALA A 18 15.58 -16.10 7.26
CA ALA A 18 14.65 -15.21 6.60
C ALA A 18 15.48 -14.11 5.92
N VAL A 19 15.59 -14.20 4.59
CA VAL A 19 16.22 -13.16 3.79
C VAL A 19 15.27 -11.97 3.84
N PRO A 20 15.68 -10.81 4.40
CA PRO A 20 14.84 -9.63 4.35
C PRO A 20 14.65 -9.27 2.89
N GLN A 21 13.41 -9.36 2.41
CA GLN A 21 13.04 -8.96 1.06
C GLN A 21 13.22 -7.44 0.96
N LYS A 22 14.28 -7.01 0.28
CA LYS A 22 14.58 -5.60 0.03
C LYS A 22 13.73 -5.08 -1.14
N THR A 23 12.43 -5.04 -0.98
CA THR A 23 11.58 -4.16 -1.81
C THR A 23 11.66 -2.74 -1.25
N LYS A 24 11.61 -1.72 -2.11
CA LYS A 24 11.64 -0.31 -1.70
C LYS A 24 10.37 0.00 -0.92
N LEU A 25 10.45 -0.09 0.41
CA LEU A 25 9.33 0.10 1.32
C LEU A 25 9.12 1.59 1.59
N PHE A 26 7.89 2.07 1.44
CA PHE A 26 7.47 3.41 1.79
C PHE A 26 7.60 3.60 3.31
N ARG A 27 8.70 4.21 3.75
CA ARG A 27 8.91 4.60 5.14
C ARG A 27 8.33 5.99 5.34
N ALA A 28 7.06 6.08 5.71
CA ALA A 28 6.61 7.28 6.40
C ALA A 28 6.91 7.09 7.90
N SER A 29 7.54 8.08 8.50
CA SER A 29 7.62 8.27 9.95
C SER A 29 6.24 8.27 10.63
N GLU A 30 5.18 8.51 9.85
CA GLU A 30 3.80 8.58 10.29
C GLU A 30 2.94 7.42 9.72
N PRO A 31 2.34 6.56 10.56
CA PRO A 31 1.54 5.42 10.12
C PRO A 31 0.29 5.83 9.31
N LEU A 32 -0.26 7.02 9.60
CA LEU A 32 -1.39 7.57 8.87
C LEU A 32 -1.01 7.90 7.42
N LEU A 33 0.19 8.42 7.22
CA LEU A 33 0.69 8.78 5.89
C LEU A 33 0.92 7.53 5.05
N SER A 34 1.44 6.46 5.63
CA SER A 34 1.55 5.16 4.96
C SER A 34 0.19 4.62 4.50
N VAL A 35 -0.84 4.72 5.35
CA VAL A 35 -2.21 4.30 5.02
C VAL A 35 -2.81 5.18 3.92
N PHE A 36 -2.60 6.49 4.00
CA PHE A 36 -3.06 7.42 2.97
C PHE A 36 -2.43 7.14 1.61
N MET A 37 -1.12 6.94 1.60
CA MET A 37 -0.36 6.62 0.40
C MET A 37 -0.81 5.31 -0.25
N TRP A 38 -1.03 4.29 0.59
CA TRP A 38 -1.58 3.02 0.15
C TRP A 38 -3.00 3.17 -0.38
N GLY A 39 -3.83 4.01 0.28
CA GLY A 39 -5.19 4.31 -0.12
C GLY A 39 -5.28 4.92 -1.51
N ILE A 40 -4.45 5.92 -1.82
CA ILE A 40 -4.39 6.53 -3.16
C ILE A 40 -4.03 5.51 -4.23
N ASN A 41 -2.99 4.71 -3.99
CA ASN A 41 -2.58 3.66 -4.92
C ASN A 41 -3.68 2.61 -5.11
N HIS A 42 -4.35 2.21 -4.03
CA HIS A 42 -5.49 1.30 -4.09
C HIS A 42 -6.63 1.88 -4.95
N THR A 43 -7.04 3.12 -4.67
CA THR A 43 -8.07 3.85 -5.41
C THR A 43 -7.79 3.90 -6.91
N ILE A 44 -6.59 4.32 -7.31
CA ILE A 44 -6.27 4.47 -8.73
C ILE A 44 -6.25 3.13 -9.44
N ASN A 45 -5.68 2.09 -8.82
CA ASN A 45 -5.72 0.75 -9.40
C ASN A 45 -7.15 0.22 -9.52
N THR A 46 -8.03 0.47 -8.55
CA THR A 46 -9.44 0.08 -8.66
C THR A 46 -10.19 0.87 -9.74
N LEU A 47 -9.90 2.16 -9.89
CA LEU A 47 -10.59 3.03 -10.84
C LEU A 47 -10.10 2.88 -12.28
N ASN A 48 -8.86 2.42 -12.50
CA ASN A 48 -8.33 2.14 -13.83
C ASN A 48 -9.15 1.09 -14.60
N HIS A 49 -9.83 0.18 -13.89
CA HIS A 49 -10.70 -0.83 -14.51
C HIS A 49 -12.12 -0.34 -14.78
N VAL A 50 -12.47 0.87 -14.34
CA VAL A 50 -13.79 1.47 -14.53
C VAL A 50 -13.72 2.44 -15.71
N ASN A 51 -14.65 2.32 -16.66
CA ASN A 51 -14.77 3.29 -17.75
C ASN A 51 -15.27 4.63 -17.20
N ILE A 52 -14.73 5.74 -17.72
CA ILE A 52 -15.13 7.08 -17.30
C ILE A 52 -16.53 7.36 -17.86
N PRO A 53 -17.56 7.58 -17.02
CA PRO A 53 -18.86 7.98 -17.51
C PRO A 53 -18.81 9.41 -18.05
N VAL A 54 -19.45 9.65 -19.20
CA VAL A 54 -19.50 10.96 -19.86
C VAL A 54 -20.20 12.02 -18.99
N MET A 55 -21.12 11.59 -18.12
CA MET A 55 -21.87 12.45 -17.20
C MET A 55 -21.87 11.85 -15.79
N LEU A 56 -21.79 12.70 -14.76
CA LEU A 56 -21.91 12.30 -13.35
C LEU A 56 -23.38 12.20 -12.96
N MET A 57 -23.75 11.11 -12.29
CA MET A 57 -25.08 10.91 -11.73
C MET A 57 -25.17 11.53 -10.33
N PRO A 58 -26.37 11.94 -9.86
CA PRO A 58 -26.55 12.45 -8.50
C PRO A 58 -26.07 11.48 -7.41
N ASP A 59 -26.16 10.17 -7.67
CA ASP A 59 -25.71 9.13 -6.74
C ASP A 59 -24.19 9.07 -6.61
N ASP A 60 -23.43 9.51 -7.60
CA ASP A 60 -21.97 9.55 -7.55
C ASP A 60 -21.46 10.52 -6.47
N PHE A 61 -22.26 11.54 -6.12
CA PHE A 61 -21.98 12.48 -5.03
C PHE A 61 -22.26 11.91 -3.63
N LYS A 62 -22.93 10.76 -3.55
CA LYS A 62 -23.19 10.03 -2.31
C LYS A 62 -22.37 8.73 -2.22
N ALA A 63 -21.77 8.30 -3.32
CA ALA A 63 -20.97 7.09 -3.40
C ALA A 63 -19.75 7.16 -2.48
N PHE A 64 -19.39 6.02 -1.90
CA PHE A 64 -18.16 5.86 -1.14
C PHE A 64 -17.59 4.47 -1.32
N SER A 65 -16.27 4.36 -1.33
CA SER A 65 -15.57 3.08 -1.28
C SER A 65 -14.94 2.93 0.11
N LYS A 66 -15.20 1.82 0.80
CA LYS A 66 -14.63 1.55 2.12
C LYS A 66 -13.88 0.24 2.11
N VAL A 67 -12.61 0.31 2.49
CA VAL A 67 -11.72 -0.85 2.54
C VAL A 67 -11.30 -1.09 3.98
N HIS A 68 -11.45 -2.34 4.43
CA HIS A 68 -10.95 -2.81 5.71
C HIS A 68 -9.78 -3.72 5.47
N VAL A 69 -8.65 -3.43 6.11
CA VAL A 69 -7.42 -4.20 5.95
C VAL A 69 -6.98 -4.76 7.29
N ASP A 70 -6.87 -6.09 7.36
CA ASP A 70 -6.46 -6.85 8.54
C ASP A 70 -5.20 -7.68 8.23
N TYR A 71 -4.02 -7.09 8.42
CA TYR A 71 -2.76 -7.80 8.23
C TYR A 71 -2.43 -8.66 9.45
N HIS A 72 -2.32 -9.97 9.23
CA HIS A 72 -1.89 -10.91 10.26
C HIS A 72 -0.36 -11.00 10.32
N LYS A 73 0.24 -10.39 11.34
CA LYS A 73 1.63 -10.57 11.84
C LYS A 73 2.83 -10.45 10.86
N PHE A 74 2.64 -10.18 9.56
CA PHE A 74 3.74 -10.27 8.57
C PHE A 74 4.37 -8.93 8.15
N GLN A 75 3.81 -7.78 8.53
CA GLN A 75 4.27 -6.48 8.03
C GLN A 75 4.21 -5.37 9.09
N LYS A 76 4.74 -5.65 10.29
CA LYS A 76 4.69 -4.72 11.44
C LYS A 76 5.50 -3.42 11.27
N GLU A 77 6.45 -3.37 10.32
CA GLU A 77 7.36 -2.24 10.20
C GLU A 77 6.96 -1.19 9.14
N SER A 78 5.97 -1.46 8.27
CA SER A 78 5.64 -0.55 7.15
C SER A 78 4.19 -0.07 7.08
N MET A 79 3.25 -0.77 7.72
CA MET A 79 1.83 -0.41 7.67
C MET A 79 1.10 -0.84 8.95
N PRO A 80 0.10 -0.07 9.43
CA PRO A 80 -0.74 -0.49 10.54
C PRO A 80 -1.39 -1.86 10.26
N SER A 81 -1.45 -2.72 11.27
CA SER A 81 -2.02 -4.08 11.09
C SER A 81 -3.52 -4.06 10.85
N HIS A 82 -4.21 -3.05 11.37
CA HIS A 82 -5.66 -2.89 11.22
C HIS A 82 -5.95 -1.44 10.88
N PHE A 83 -6.56 -1.21 9.72
CA PHE A 83 -7.02 0.13 9.37
C PHE A 83 -8.24 0.08 8.46
N LYS A 84 -8.96 1.21 8.45
CA LYS A 84 -10.10 1.45 7.57
C LYS A 84 -9.74 2.64 6.69
N PHE A 85 -9.86 2.45 5.39
CA PHE A 85 -9.76 3.53 4.43
C PHE A 85 -11.15 3.79 3.84
N LYS A 86 -11.53 5.06 3.71
CA LYS A 86 -12.80 5.43 3.09
C LYS A 86 -12.54 6.57 2.11
N GLU A 87 -12.87 6.31 0.85
CA GLU A 87 -12.86 7.30 -0.21
C GLU A 87 -14.29 7.75 -0.49
N TYR A 88 -14.46 9.05 -0.64
CA TYR A 88 -15.75 9.66 -0.96
C TYR A 88 -15.78 10.03 -2.44
N CYS A 89 -16.90 9.74 -3.11
CA CYS A 89 -17.20 10.16 -4.48
C CYS A 89 -16.08 9.84 -5.50
N PRO A 90 -15.60 8.59 -5.59
CA PRO A 90 -14.39 8.24 -6.34
C PRO A 90 -14.47 8.62 -7.83
N ILE A 91 -15.65 8.48 -8.45
CA ILE A 91 -15.89 8.87 -9.84
C ILE A 91 -15.90 10.38 -10.01
N VAL A 92 -16.49 11.12 -9.07
CA VAL A 92 -16.53 12.59 -9.10
C VAL A 92 -15.11 13.16 -9.01
N PHE A 93 -14.29 12.67 -8.08
CA PHE A 93 -12.91 13.13 -7.95
C PHE A 93 -12.02 12.71 -9.12
N ARG A 94 -12.28 11.56 -9.74
CA ARG A 94 -11.62 11.20 -11.01
C ARG A 94 -11.99 12.18 -12.13
N ASN A 95 -13.28 12.50 -12.29
CA ASN A 95 -13.73 13.45 -13.30
C ASN A 95 -13.16 14.86 -13.05
N LEU A 96 -13.03 15.28 -11.78
CA LEU A 96 -12.36 16.53 -11.43
C LEU A 96 -10.88 16.52 -11.84
N ARG A 97 -10.14 15.44 -11.54
CA ARG A 97 -8.72 15.31 -11.93
C ARG A 97 -8.53 15.44 -13.43
N GLU A 98 -9.36 14.77 -14.22
CA GLU A 98 -9.36 14.87 -15.68
C GLU A 98 -9.65 16.30 -16.16
N ARG A 99 -10.65 16.99 -15.58
CA ARG A 99 -10.96 18.39 -15.90
C ARG A 99 -9.84 19.36 -15.58
N PHE A 100 -9.02 19.07 -14.56
CA PHE A 100 -7.83 19.85 -14.22
C PHE A 100 -6.58 19.43 -15.02
N GLY A 101 -6.69 18.45 -15.92
CA GLY A 101 -5.57 17.95 -16.71
C GLY A 101 -4.54 17.18 -15.88
N ILE A 102 -4.96 16.63 -14.73
CA ILE A 102 -4.09 15.84 -13.85
C ILE A 102 -4.22 14.37 -14.23
N ASP A 103 -3.12 13.79 -14.72
CA ASP A 103 -3.07 12.36 -15.02
C ASP A 103 -3.07 11.50 -13.74
N ASP A 104 -3.62 10.29 -13.85
CA ASP A 104 -3.69 9.34 -12.74
C ASP A 104 -2.29 8.97 -12.21
N GLN A 105 -1.30 8.79 -13.10
CA GLN A 105 0.07 8.46 -12.69
C GLN A 105 0.75 9.65 -12.02
N ASP A 106 0.57 10.85 -12.54
CA ASP A 106 1.16 12.07 -11.98
C ASP A 106 0.54 12.41 -10.61
N TYR A 107 -0.76 12.16 -10.44
CA TYR A 107 -1.43 12.26 -9.14
C TYR A 107 -0.82 11.30 -8.10
N MET A 108 -0.60 10.03 -8.48
CA MET A 108 0.07 9.07 -7.59
C MET A 108 1.49 9.51 -7.25
N LEU A 109 2.29 9.89 -8.26
CA LEU A 109 3.67 10.30 -8.06
C LEU A 109 3.78 11.54 -7.18
N THR A 110 2.89 12.51 -7.36
CA THR A 110 2.84 13.73 -6.53
C THR A 110 2.45 13.40 -5.09
N ALA A 111 1.49 12.50 -4.89
CA ALA A 111 1.14 12.02 -3.56
C ALA A 111 2.30 11.27 -2.89
N HIS A 112 3.05 10.46 -3.65
CA HIS A 112 4.21 9.71 -3.19
C HIS A 112 5.46 10.56 -2.92
N SER A 113 5.65 11.62 -3.69
CA SER A 113 6.85 12.48 -3.63
C SER A 113 6.65 13.70 -2.73
N GLY A 114 5.43 14.22 -2.60
CA GLY A 114 5.08 15.31 -1.69
C GLY A 114 5.42 14.99 -0.23
N THR A 115 5.20 13.75 0.19
CA THR A 115 5.55 13.26 1.54
C THR A 115 7.05 13.18 1.81
N SER A 116 7.88 13.14 0.76
CA SER A 116 9.33 13.13 0.90
C SER A 116 9.92 14.54 1.03
N ARG A 117 9.15 15.60 0.72
CA ARG A 117 9.62 16.99 0.81
C ARG A 117 9.44 17.59 2.21
N ASP A 118 8.45 17.13 2.97
CA ASP A 118 8.18 17.64 4.33
C ASP A 118 9.04 16.97 5.43
N PHE A 119 9.65 15.82 5.15
CA PHE A 119 10.62 15.18 6.04
C PHE A 119 12.04 15.41 5.52
N GLY A 120 12.69 16.47 6.00
CA GLY A 120 14.09 16.75 5.74
C GLY A 120 15.01 15.61 6.21
N SER A 121 15.41 14.72 5.31
CA SER A 121 16.79 14.23 5.16
C SER A 121 16.89 13.12 4.12
N LYS A 122 17.69 13.43 3.10
CA LYS A 122 18.54 12.50 2.33
C LYS A 122 17.82 11.30 1.69
N SER A 123 17.24 11.55 0.53
CA SER A 123 17.21 10.53 -0.53
C SER A 123 18.20 10.99 -1.60
N SER A 124 19.43 10.48 -1.52
CA SER A 124 20.40 10.57 -2.60
C SER A 124 19.81 9.91 -3.84
N ILE A 125 19.39 10.74 -4.79
CA ILE A 125 19.07 10.34 -6.15
C ILE A 125 20.36 9.85 -6.78
N LEU A 126 20.44 8.54 -6.98
CA LEU A 126 21.32 7.89 -7.93
C LEU A 126 20.97 8.44 -9.32
N HIS A 127 21.75 9.39 -9.83
CA HIS A 127 22.05 9.46 -11.25
C HIS A 127 23.23 8.53 -11.48
N GLY A 128 22.96 7.38 -12.10
CA GLY A 128 23.99 6.56 -12.71
C GLY A 128 24.38 7.21 -14.03
N SER A 129 25.64 7.63 -14.12
CA SER A 129 26.41 7.64 -15.36
C SER A 129 27.38 6.47 -15.30
#